data_AF-A0AAJ1TDF2-F1
#
_entry.id   AF-A0AAJ1TDF2-F1
#
_cell.length_a   1.000
_cell.length_b   1.000
_cell.length_c   1.000
_cell.angle_alpha   90.00
_cell.angle_beta   90.00
_cell.angle_gamma   90.00
#
_symmetry.space_group_name_H-M   'P 1'
#
loop_
_entity.id
_entity.type
_entity.pdbx_description
1 polymer ?
#
loop_
_entity_poly.entity_id
_entity_poly.type
_entity_poly.pdbx_seq_one_letter_code
_entity_poly.pdbx_strand_id
1 'polypeptide(L)'
;MSAPVGADRSLGQLVASATAELSALVHDEIALAKKQLKQDAQRGLIGSAVGIAALTVLIFSLPMLSFALAYGFRTWTGLNMAICFLLSFAVNVVVAGLLGMIAFVFMKKAKKGKGPQKTVASAKQTAAVLQNAKPHPRPEPVGVLPDVSGRPYPAAAVEAKGAHPDRGGA
;
A
#
# COMPACT_ATOMS: atom_id res chain seq x y z
N MET A 1 -15.10 -41.71 -23.34
CA MET A 1 -15.25 -42.56 -22.14
C MET A 1 -15.47 -41.63 -20.96
N SER A 2 -16.71 -41.49 -20.52
CA SER A 2 -17.15 -40.49 -19.54
C SER A 2 -16.81 -40.96 -18.13
N ALA A 3 -16.11 -40.14 -17.35
CA ALA A 3 -15.84 -40.43 -15.95
C ALA A 3 -17.08 -40.10 -15.08
N PRO A 4 -17.41 -40.92 -14.07
CA PRO A 4 -18.48 -40.60 -13.14
C PRO A 4 -17.96 -39.55 -12.16
N VAL A 5 -18.30 -38.28 -12.37
CA VAL A 5 -18.05 -37.20 -11.41
C VAL A 5 -19.42 -36.78 -10.89
N GLY A 6 -19.73 -37.11 -9.64
CA GLY A 6 -20.97 -36.61 -9.05
C GLY A 6 -21.27 -36.99 -7.60
N ALA A 7 -20.84 -38.14 -7.08
CA ALA A 7 -21.42 -38.65 -5.82
C ALA A 7 -20.49 -38.67 -4.58
N ASP A 8 -19.16 -38.59 -4.70
CA ASP A 8 -18.24 -38.87 -3.57
C ASP A 8 -17.17 -37.81 -3.30
N ARG A 9 -17.30 -36.59 -3.82
CA ARG A 9 -16.38 -35.51 -3.43
C ARG A 9 -16.92 -34.89 -2.13
N SER A 10 -16.21 -35.10 -1.03
CA SER A 10 -16.63 -34.54 0.26
C SER A 10 -16.75 -33.02 0.17
N LEU A 11 -17.68 -32.40 0.89
CA LEU A 11 -17.83 -30.94 0.94
C LEU A 11 -16.51 -30.24 1.25
N GLY A 12 -15.65 -30.88 2.06
CA GLY A 12 -14.30 -30.39 2.35
C GLY A 12 -13.39 -30.35 1.12
N GLN A 13 -13.47 -31.33 0.21
CA GLN A 13 -12.70 -31.31 -1.04
C GLN A 13 -13.22 -30.28 -2.04
N LEU A 14 -14.54 -30.04 -2.11
CA LEU A 14 -15.14 -29.00 -2.96
C LEU A 14 -14.77 -27.59 -2.49
N VAL A 15 -14.83 -27.33 -1.19
CA VAL A 15 -14.41 -26.05 -0.61
C VAL A 15 -12.91 -25.87 -0.75
N ALA A 16 -12.11 -26.92 -0.54
CA ALA A 16 -10.67 -26.86 -0.73
C ALA A 16 -10.28 -26.56 -2.18
N SER A 17 -10.92 -27.19 -3.17
CA SER A 17 -10.64 -26.90 -4.58
C SER A 17 -11.08 -25.49 -4.98
N ALA A 18 -12.26 -25.05 -4.53
CA ALA A 18 -12.72 -23.68 -4.80
C ALA A 18 -11.79 -22.63 -4.15
N THR A 19 -11.30 -22.89 -2.94
CA THR A 19 -10.37 -21.99 -2.25
C THR A 19 -8.99 -21.96 -2.94
N ALA A 20 -8.55 -23.09 -3.49
CA ALA A 20 -7.32 -23.17 -4.26
C ALA A 20 -7.40 -22.39 -5.58
N GLU A 21 -8.51 -22.47 -6.31
CA GLU A 21 -8.74 -21.69 -7.53
C GLU A 21 -8.79 -20.18 -7.26
N LEU A 22 -9.47 -19.78 -6.17
CA LEU A 22 -9.49 -18.39 -5.74
C LEU A 22 -8.09 -17.89 -5.33
N SER A 23 -7.30 -18.73 -4.65
CA SER A 23 -5.90 -18.39 -4.30
C SER A 23 -5.03 -18.21 -5.54
N ALA A 24 -5.20 -19.05 -6.56
CA ALA A 24 -4.48 -18.91 -7.82
C ALA A 24 -4.83 -17.58 -8.52
N LEU A 25 -6.13 -17.25 -8.60
CA LEU A 25 -6.58 -16.00 -9.22
C LEU A 25 -6.06 -14.75 -8.48
N VAL A 26 -6.14 -14.74 -7.14
CA VAL A 26 -5.62 -13.64 -6.32
C VAL A 26 -4.11 -13.48 -6.50
N HIS A 27 -3.37 -14.59 -6.62
CA HIS A 27 -1.93 -14.53 -6.87
C HIS A 27 -1.61 -13.86 -8.21
N ASP A 28 -2.36 -14.18 -9.26
CA ASP A 28 -2.20 -13.58 -10.58
C ASP A 28 -2.54 -12.08 -10.58
N GLU A 29 -3.61 -11.67 -9.90
CA GLU A 29 -3.99 -10.26 -9.78
C GLU A 29 -2.95 -9.45 -8.99
N ILE A 30 -2.39 -10.04 -7.92
CA ILE A 30 -1.27 -9.44 -7.17
C ILE A 30 -0.02 -9.36 -8.04
N ALA A 31 0.29 -10.40 -8.82
CA ALA A 31 1.43 -10.39 -9.73
C ALA A 31 1.30 -9.29 -10.79
N LEU A 32 0.09 -9.07 -11.31
CA LEU A 32 -0.21 -8.00 -12.25
C LEU A 32 -0.14 -6.62 -11.59
N ALA A 33 -0.79 -6.43 -10.45
CA ALA A 33 -0.72 -5.18 -9.67
C ALA A 33 0.73 -4.83 -9.29
N LYS A 34 1.56 -5.82 -8.95
CA LYS A 34 2.98 -5.62 -8.65
C LYS A 34 3.77 -5.17 -9.89
N LYS A 35 3.46 -5.71 -11.08
CA LYS A 35 4.04 -5.23 -12.35
C LYS A 35 3.63 -3.79 -12.62
N GLN A 36 2.36 -3.44 -12.43
CA GLN A 36 1.87 -2.08 -12.63
C GLN A 36 2.50 -1.11 -11.64
N LEU A 37 2.59 -1.47 -10.36
CA LEU A 37 3.24 -0.66 -9.34
C LEU A 37 4.73 -0.42 -9.66
N LYS A 38 5.44 -1.45 -10.16
CA LYS A 38 6.83 -1.31 -10.60
C LYS A 38 6.94 -0.37 -11.81
N GLN A 39 6.04 -0.49 -12.78
CA GLN A 39 6.01 0.40 -13.94
C GLN A 39 5.72 1.84 -13.52
N ASP A 40 4.77 2.08 -12.63
CA ASP A 40 4.44 3.40 -12.12
C ASP A 40 5.58 3.99 -11.29
N ALA A 41 6.25 3.18 -10.47
CA ALA A 41 7.44 3.59 -9.74
C ALA A 41 8.59 3.96 -10.70
N GLN A 42 8.80 3.17 -11.74
CA GLN A 42 9.84 3.43 -12.75
C GLN A 42 9.52 4.70 -13.56
N ARG A 43 8.26 4.90 -13.95
CA ARG A 43 7.80 6.13 -14.63
C ARG A 43 7.95 7.34 -13.72
N GLY A 44 7.58 7.23 -12.45
CA GLY A 44 7.76 8.27 -11.44
C GLY A 44 9.23 8.61 -11.24
N LEU A 45 10.10 7.60 -11.17
CA LEU A 45 11.54 7.80 -11.03
C LEU A 45 12.12 8.54 -12.25
N ILE A 46 11.86 8.07 -13.46
CA ILE A 46 12.35 8.70 -14.69
C ILE A 46 11.81 10.13 -14.80
N GLY A 47 10.50 10.32 -14.57
CA GLY A 47 9.88 11.64 -14.57
C GLY A 47 10.51 12.60 -13.55
N SER A 48 10.80 12.11 -12.34
CA SER A 48 11.47 12.90 -11.31
C SER A 48 12.92 13.25 -11.67
N ALA A 49 13.68 12.30 -12.25
CA ALA A 49 15.06 12.51 -12.65
C ALA A 49 15.16 13.55 -13.78
N VAL A 50 14.32 13.42 -14.82
CA VAL A 50 14.24 14.41 -15.90
C VAL A 50 13.80 15.77 -15.37
N GLY A 51 12.82 15.81 -14.45
CA GLY A 51 12.39 17.05 -13.80
C GLY A 51 13.52 17.75 -13.04
N ILE A 52 14.31 17.01 -12.25
CA ILE A 52 15.47 17.54 -11.53
C ILE A 52 16.56 18.01 -12.49
N ALA A 53 16.84 17.25 -13.56
CA ALA A 53 17.82 17.64 -14.57
C ALA A 53 17.41 18.94 -15.28
N ALA A 54 16.14 19.04 -15.70
CA ALA A 54 15.61 20.26 -16.32
C ALA A 54 15.68 21.46 -15.36
N LEU A 55 15.31 21.28 -14.09
CA LEU A 55 15.40 22.34 -13.08
C LEU A 55 16.85 22.80 -12.87
N THR A 56 17.79 21.84 -12.80
CA THR A 56 19.23 22.13 -12.69
C THR A 56 19.70 22.97 -13.87
N VAL A 57 19.41 22.56 -15.10
CA VAL A 57 19.78 23.31 -16.31
C VAL A 57 19.18 24.72 -16.29
N LEU A 58 17.91 24.85 -15.87
CA LEU A 58 17.25 26.15 -15.79
C LEU A 58 17.94 27.07 -14.78
N ILE A 59 18.28 26.56 -13.58
CA ILE A 59 19.00 27.31 -12.54
C ILE A 59 20.39 27.75 -13.02
N PHE A 60 21.15 26.84 -13.64
CA PHE A 60 22.47 27.16 -14.18
C PHE A 60 22.41 28.13 -15.37
N SER A 61 21.27 28.23 -16.05
CA SER A 61 21.06 29.18 -17.15
C SER A 61 20.65 30.58 -16.66
N LEU A 62 20.23 30.75 -15.40
CA LEU A 62 19.75 32.04 -14.86
C LEU A 62 20.77 33.19 -14.98
N PRO A 63 22.08 32.99 -14.73
CA PRO A 63 23.06 34.05 -14.92
C PRO A 63 23.08 34.52 -16.39
N MET A 64 23.08 33.58 -17.34
CA MET A 64 23.10 33.89 -18.77
C MET A 64 21.82 34.62 -19.21
N LEU A 65 20.65 34.17 -18.74
CA LEU A 65 19.38 34.86 -18.97
C LEU A 65 19.38 36.27 -18.37
N SER A 66 19.99 36.45 -17.19
CA SER A 66 20.10 37.76 -16.54
C SER A 66 20.97 38.73 -17.34
N PHE A 67 22.08 38.26 -17.91
CA PHE A 67 22.90 39.03 -18.84
C PHE A 67 22.10 39.45 -20.07
N ALA A 68 21.42 38.49 -20.72
CA ALA A 68 20.62 38.76 -21.92
C ALA A 68 19.54 39.82 -21.65
N LEU A 69 18.79 39.69 -20.55
CA LEU A 69 17.78 40.66 -20.14
C LEU A 69 18.40 42.01 -19.80
N ALA A 70 19.55 42.05 -19.13
CA ALA A 70 20.20 43.31 -18.74
C ALA A 70 20.64 44.10 -19.97
N TYR A 71 21.24 43.44 -20.97
CA TYR A 71 21.56 44.06 -22.26
C TYR A 71 20.30 44.49 -23.02
N GLY A 72 19.24 43.69 -22.97
CA GLY A 72 17.92 44.05 -23.51
C GLY A 72 17.37 45.33 -22.89
N PHE A 73 17.33 45.43 -21.57
CA PHE A 73 16.88 46.64 -20.88
C PHE A 73 17.78 47.84 -21.16
N ARG A 74 19.09 47.65 -21.15
CA ARG A 74 20.06 48.73 -21.45
C ARG A 74 19.82 49.30 -22.84
N THR A 75 19.61 48.46 -23.85
CA THR A 75 19.38 48.90 -25.24
C THR A 75 18.07 49.67 -25.40
N TRP A 76 17.02 49.33 -24.65
CA TRP A 76 15.71 49.99 -24.74
C TRP A 76 15.62 51.27 -23.91
N THR A 77 16.26 51.30 -22.74
CA THR A 77 16.02 52.34 -21.73
C THR A 77 17.23 53.25 -21.50
N GLY A 78 18.43 52.86 -21.94
CA GLY A 78 19.66 53.61 -21.68
C GLY A 78 20.11 53.64 -20.20
N LEU A 79 19.38 52.98 -19.29
CA LEU A 79 19.62 52.98 -17.84
C LEU A 79 20.96 52.38 -17.47
N ASN A 80 21.56 52.81 -16.34
CA ASN A 80 22.80 52.26 -15.81
C ASN A 80 22.77 50.71 -15.76
N MET A 81 23.88 50.05 -16.09
CA MET A 81 24.01 48.59 -16.07
C MET A 81 23.58 47.98 -14.74
N ALA A 82 23.92 48.62 -13.62
CA ALA A 82 23.53 48.13 -12.28
C ALA A 82 22.00 48.04 -12.12
N ILE A 83 21.27 49.03 -12.63
CA ILE A 83 19.80 49.07 -12.59
C ILE A 83 19.23 47.99 -13.51
N CYS A 84 19.82 47.80 -14.69
CA CYS A 84 19.39 46.77 -15.64
C CYS A 84 19.52 45.36 -15.05
N PHE A 85 20.63 45.05 -14.34
CA PHE A 85 20.78 43.76 -13.65
C PHE A 85 19.76 43.57 -12.53
N LEU A 86 19.47 44.62 -11.75
CA LEU A 86 18.43 44.57 -10.71
C LEU A 86 17.04 44.28 -11.31
N LEU A 87 16.71 44.90 -12.44
CA LEU A 87 15.46 44.63 -13.14
C LEU A 87 15.41 43.19 -13.70
N SER A 88 16.48 42.72 -14.33
CA SER A 88 16.57 41.34 -14.80
C SER A 88 16.42 40.33 -13.67
N PHE A 89 17.00 40.60 -12.51
CA PHE A 89 16.82 39.79 -11.31
C PHE A 89 15.36 39.82 -10.84
N ALA A 90 14.75 41.01 -10.75
CA ALA A 90 13.35 41.15 -10.37
C ALA A 90 12.41 40.36 -11.31
N VAL A 91 12.65 40.40 -12.63
CA VAL A 91 11.89 39.62 -13.62
C VAL A 91 12.04 38.12 -13.34
N ASN A 92 13.27 37.62 -13.13
CA ASN A 92 13.50 36.21 -12.80
C ASN A 92 12.81 35.79 -11.50
N VAL A 93 12.80 36.65 -10.48
CA VAL A 93 12.11 36.39 -9.20
C VAL A 93 10.59 36.31 -9.41
N VAL A 94 10.00 37.20 -10.20
CA VAL A 94 8.56 37.17 -10.52
C VAL A 94 8.21 35.87 -11.25
N VAL A 95 8.99 35.49 -12.27
CA VAL A 95 8.81 34.24 -13.02
C VAL A 95 8.94 33.02 -12.09
N ALA A 96 9.97 32.98 -11.25
CA ALA A 96 10.17 31.91 -10.27
C ALA A 96 9.00 31.83 -9.28
N GLY A 97 8.48 32.97 -8.82
CA GLY A 97 7.31 33.05 -7.95
C GLY A 97 6.05 32.50 -8.62
N LEU A 98 5.80 32.84 -9.88
CA LEU A 98 4.70 32.30 -10.68
C LEU A 98 4.80 30.77 -10.84
N LEU A 99 5.97 30.26 -11.23
CA LEU A 99 6.21 28.82 -11.36
C LEU A 99 6.04 28.11 -10.01
N GLY A 100 6.57 28.69 -8.93
CA GLY A 100 6.43 28.18 -7.57
C GLY A 100 4.98 28.14 -7.11
N MET A 101 4.18 29.16 -7.44
CA MET A 101 2.75 29.19 -7.14
C MET A 101 1.99 28.10 -7.90
N ILE A 102 2.28 27.91 -9.19
CA ILE A 102 1.69 26.83 -9.98
C ILE A 102 2.04 25.48 -9.35
N ALA A 103 3.33 25.23 -9.08
CA ALA A 103 3.78 24.00 -8.43
C ALA A 103 3.09 23.77 -7.06
N PHE A 104 2.90 24.83 -6.26
CA PHE A 104 2.18 24.78 -5.00
C PHE A 104 0.72 24.38 -5.16
N VAL A 105 0.02 24.92 -6.17
CA VAL A 105 -1.38 24.55 -6.47
C VAL A 105 -1.47 23.08 -6.85
N PHE A 106 -0.57 22.58 -7.70
CA PHE A 106 -0.52 21.16 -8.07
C PHE A 106 -0.23 20.27 -6.85
N MET A 107 0.74 20.64 -6.01
CA MET A 107 1.04 19.92 -4.77
C MET A 107 -0.15 19.91 -3.81
N LYS A 108 -0.89 21.02 -3.68
CA LYS A 108 -2.07 21.10 -2.82
C LYS A 108 -3.20 20.19 -3.34
N LYS A 109 -3.39 20.12 -4.67
CA LYS A 109 -4.33 19.17 -5.30
C LYS A 109 -3.92 17.72 -5.04
N ALA A 110 -2.65 17.39 -5.23
CA ALA A 110 -2.12 16.05 -4.96
C ALA A 110 -2.28 15.64 -3.48
N LYS A 111 -2.01 16.56 -2.53
CA LYS A 111 -2.18 16.32 -1.09
C LYS A 111 -3.65 16.19 -0.66
N LYS A 112 -4.58 16.91 -1.30
CA LYS A 112 -6.02 16.76 -1.06
C LYS A 112 -6.53 15.40 -1.53
N GLY A 113 -5.95 14.86 -2.61
CA GLY A 113 -6.12 13.48 -3.04
C GLY A 113 -5.41 12.50 -2.10
N LYS A 114 -5.92 12.31 -0.88
CA LYS A 114 -5.37 11.36 0.12
C LYS A 114 -5.45 9.87 -0.29
N GLY A 115 -5.66 9.56 -1.57
CA GLY A 115 -5.92 8.21 -2.08
C GLY A 115 -4.77 7.23 -1.79
N PRO A 116 -3.55 7.45 -2.30
CA PRO A 116 -2.47 6.46 -2.16
C PRO A 116 -2.03 6.28 -0.70
N GLN A 117 -1.93 7.38 0.06
CA GLN A 117 -1.39 7.35 1.41
C GLN A 117 -2.36 6.72 2.44
N LYS A 118 -3.68 6.94 2.27
CA LYS A 118 -4.69 6.29 3.13
C LYS A 118 -4.86 4.81 2.83
N THR A 119 -4.78 4.40 1.56
CA THR A 119 -4.89 2.99 1.17
C THR A 119 -3.71 2.18 1.73
N VAL A 120 -2.48 2.72 1.64
CA VAL A 120 -1.29 2.06 2.19
C VAL A 120 -1.36 2.00 3.73
N ALA A 121 -1.82 3.07 4.39
CA ALA A 121 -2.00 3.07 5.84
C ALA A 121 -3.04 2.04 6.30
N SER A 122 -4.18 1.97 5.61
CA SER A 122 -5.26 1.02 5.93
C SER A 122 -4.81 -0.43 5.72
N ALA A 123 -4.12 -0.71 4.61
CA ALA A 123 -3.56 -2.05 4.35
C ALA A 123 -2.55 -2.48 5.43
N LYS A 124 -1.68 -1.56 5.88
CA LYS A 124 -0.75 -1.82 6.98
C LYS A 124 -1.47 -2.07 8.30
N GLN A 125 -2.54 -1.33 8.60
CA GLN A 125 -3.33 -1.56 9.80
C GLN A 125 -4.03 -2.91 9.77
N THR A 126 -4.61 -3.32 8.63
CA THR A 126 -5.22 -4.64 8.48
C THR A 126 -4.20 -5.76 8.66
N ALA A 127 -3.03 -5.66 8.02
CA ALA A 127 -1.93 -6.62 8.24
C ALA A 127 -1.48 -6.65 9.71
N ALA A 128 -1.44 -5.50 10.37
CA ALA A 128 -1.06 -5.38 11.77
C ALA A 128 -2.09 -6.01 12.74
N VAL A 129 -3.37 -6.01 12.40
CA VAL A 129 -4.40 -6.70 13.19
C VAL A 129 -4.31 -8.21 12.98
N LEU A 130 -4.11 -8.65 11.73
CA LEU A 130 -4.01 -10.07 11.39
C LEU A 130 -2.79 -10.77 11.99
N GLN A 131 -1.63 -10.09 12.05
CA GLN A 131 -0.44 -10.64 12.72
C GLN A 131 -0.61 -10.76 14.25
N ASN A 132 -1.49 -9.95 14.86
CA ASN A 132 -1.74 -9.95 16.30
C ASN A 132 -2.86 -10.93 16.69
N ALA A 133 -3.64 -11.42 15.73
CA ALA A 133 -4.61 -12.49 15.96
C ALA A 133 -3.87 -13.83 16.10
N LYS A 134 -3.44 -14.18 17.32
CA LYS A 134 -2.97 -15.53 17.64
C LYS A 134 -4.09 -16.54 17.33
N PRO A 135 -3.82 -17.66 16.64
CA PRO A 135 -4.77 -18.76 16.53
C PRO A 135 -5.18 -19.19 17.94
N HIS A 136 -6.46 -19.03 18.26
CA HIS A 136 -6.97 -19.49 19.55
C HIS A 136 -6.94 -21.02 19.51
N PRO A 137 -6.25 -21.69 20.44
CA PRO A 137 -6.41 -23.13 20.61
C PRO A 137 -7.90 -23.35 20.85
N ARG A 138 -8.57 -24.07 19.95
CA ARG A 138 -9.91 -24.57 20.21
C ARG A 138 -9.83 -25.31 21.54
N PRO A 139 -10.60 -24.95 22.59
CA PRO A 139 -10.80 -25.85 23.70
C PRO A 139 -11.36 -27.13 23.09
N GLU A 140 -10.57 -28.20 23.11
CA GLU A 140 -11.03 -29.54 22.76
C GLU A 140 -12.39 -29.73 23.44
N PRO A 141 -13.45 -30.19 22.73
CA PRO A 141 -14.68 -30.56 23.40
C PRO A 141 -14.33 -31.74 24.32
N VAL A 142 -14.15 -31.47 25.60
CA VAL A 142 -14.28 -32.49 26.63
C VAL A 142 -15.76 -32.89 26.60
N GLY A 143 -16.05 -33.99 25.90
CA GLY A 143 -17.27 -34.76 26.11
C GLY A 143 -18.13 -35.03 24.88
N VAL A 144 -18.11 -36.30 24.47
CA VAL A 144 -19.23 -37.09 23.94
C VAL A 144 -19.66 -36.82 22.49
N LEU A 145 -19.03 -37.56 21.56
CA LEU A 145 -19.66 -37.97 20.31
C LEU A 145 -20.37 -39.32 20.54
N PRO A 146 -21.58 -39.56 20.00
CA PRO A 146 -22.24 -40.86 20.06
C PRO A 146 -21.44 -41.91 19.27
N ASP A 147 -21.28 -43.08 19.87
CA ASP A 147 -20.71 -44.28 19.24
C ASP A 147 -21.59 -44.73 18.06
N VAL A 148 -20.94 -45.06 16.94
CA VAL A 148 -21.54 -45.49 15.66
C VAL A 148 -22.22 -46.88 15.79
N SER A 149 -22.16 -47.55 16.95
CA SER A 149 -22.82 -48.84 17.18
C SER A 149 -24.29 -48.77 17.66
N GLY A 150 -24.85 -47.58 17.88
CA GLY A 150 -26.27 -47.42 18.23
C GLY A 150 -26.67 -47.95 19.62
N ARG A 151 -25.71 -48.24 20.52
CA ARG A 151 -26.02 -48.55 21.92
C ARG A 151 -25.94 -47.30 22.81
N PRO A 152 -26.85 -47.12 23.78
CA PRO A 152 -26.77 -46.01 24.72
C PRO A 152 -25.47 -46.07 25.53
N TYR A 153 -24.76 -44.95 25.59
CA TYR A 153 -23.57 -44.81 26.43
C TYR A 153 -24.00 -44.86 27.92
N PRO A 154 -23.43 -45.74 28.76
CA PRO A 154 -23.84 -45.84 30.15
C PRO A 154 -23.42 -44.58 30.92
N ALA A 155 -24.40 -43.86 31.47
CA ALA A 155 -24.21 -42.64 32.26
C ALA A 155 -23.24 -42.82 33.45
N ALA A 156 -23.08 -44.04 33.95
CA ALA A 156 -22.19 -44.38 35.06
C ALA A 156 -20.69 -44.17 34.78
N ALA A 157 -20.26 -44.10 33.51
CA ALA A 157 -18.84 -43.94 33.18
C ALA A 157 -18.31 -42.51 33.41
N VAL A 158 -19.19 -41.51 33.49
CA VAL A 158 -18.81 -40.10 33.64
C VAL A 158 -18.61 -39.73 35.12
N GLU A 159 -19.33 -40.38 36.03
CA GLU A 159 -19.32 -40.02 37.46
C GLU A 159 -18.07 -40.52 38.20
N ALA A 160 -17.43 -41.60 37.71
CA ALA A 160 -16.25 -42.18 38.35
C ALA A 160 -14.96 -41.35 38.20
N LYS A 161 -14.96 -40.29 37.38
CA LYS A 161 -13.75 -39.48 37.08
C LYS A 161 -13.89 -38.01 37.49
N GLY A 162 -14.75 -37.72 38.48
CA GLY A 162 -14.82 -36.42 39.17
C GLY A 162 -14.17 -36.39 40.55
N ALA A 163 -13.71 -37.54 41.08
CA ALA A 163 -13.10 -37.62 42.40
C ALA A 163 -11.60 -37.27 42.34
N HIS A 164 -11.29 -35.97 42.37
CA HIS A 164 -9.98 -35.50 42.81
C HIS A 164 -9.84 -35.84 44.31
N PRO A 165 -8.77 -36.53 44.77
CA PRO A 165 -8.60 -36.81 46.17
C PRO A 165 -8.24 -35.50 46.88
N ASP A 166 -9.08 -35.08 47.81
CA ASP A 166 -8.66 -34.23 48.93
C ASP A 166 -8.51 -35.12 50.17
N ARG A 167 -7.43 -34.82 50.91
CA ARG A 167 -7.03 -35.26 52.25
C ARG A 167 -6.14 -36.49 52.40
N GLY A 168 -4.99 -36.21 53.04
CA GLY A 168 -4.63 -36.91 54.26
C GLY A 168 -3.21 -36.67 54.76
N GLY A 169 -3.06 -35.92 55.86
CA GLY A 169 -2.10 -36.30 56.92
C GLY A 169 -1.21 -35.21 57.51
N ALA A 170 -1.47 -34.94 58.81
CA ALA A 170 -0.63 -34.37 59.88
C ALA A 170 -0.42 -32.85 59.92
#